data_AF-A0A223KJY5-F1
#
_entry.id   AF-A0A223KJY5-F1
#
_cell.length_a   1.000
_cell.length_b   1.000
_cell.length_c   1.000
_cell.angle_alpha   90.00
_cell.angle_beta   90.00
_cell.angle_gamma   90.00
#
_symmetry.space_group_name_H-M   'P 1'
#
loop_
_entity.id
_entity.type
_entity.pdbx_description
1 polymer ?
#
loop_
_entity_poly.entity_id
_entity_poly.type
_entity_poly.pdbx_seq_one_letter_code
_entity_poly.pdbx_strand_id
1 'polypeptide(L)'
;MYNIREWRHVFKLDPNKEIDDEALLQVCESGTDAIMIGGTDGVTLDNVLALMSRVRRYSVPCVLEVSNIESVTPGFDYYFIPTVLNSNNTDWVVGLHKEATKEYGHIINWDEMITEGYVILNSDCKAAKLTGANTNLNLEDCIAYATLAEKMFNLPIFYLEYSGTYGDVQLVKNVKEALEHTQLFYGGGIDSEEKSRKMAAYADTVVVGNIIYQNLKEALKTVKAIKG
;
A
#
# COMPACT_ATOMS: atom_id res chain seq x y z
N MET A 1 5.15 19.23 5.43
CA MET A 1 5.67 17.89 5.10
C MET A 1 4.84 16.91 5.90
N TYR A 2 4.22 15.93 5.26
CA TYR A 2 3.30 15.02 5.96
C TYR A 2 4.11 13.97 6.73
N ASN A 3 3.64 13.58 7.91
CA ASN A 3 4.30 12.57 8.73
C ASN A 3 3.60 11.22 8.54
N ILE A 4 4.15 10.37 7.66
CA ILE A 4 3.60 9.03 7.38
C ILE A 4 3.49 8.18 8.66
N ARG A 5 4.33 8.44 9.67
CA ARG A 5 4.28 7.73 10.96
C ARG A 5 3.03 8.01 11.78
N GLU A 6 2.25 9.01 11.43
CA GLU A 6 0.97 9.33 12.08
C GLU A 6 -0.21 8.70 11.36
N TRP A 7 0.00 8.08 10.20
CA TRP A 7 -1.07 7.52 9.39
C TRP A 7 -1.64 6.26 10.04
N ARG A 8 -2.97 6.19 10.09
CA ARG A 8 -3.72 5.08 10.67
C ARG A 8 -4.59 4.38 9.62
N HIS A 9 -5.01 5.11 8.58
CA HIS A 9 -5.89 4.61 7.54
C HIS A 9 -5.57 5.23 6.19
N VAL A 10 -5.45 4.40 5.16
CA VAL A 10 -5.26 4.83 3.75
C VAL A 10 -6.31 4.16 2.87
N PHE A 11 -6.91 4.92 1.95
CA PHE A 11 -7.67 4.34 0.86
C PHE A 11 -6.74 4.12 -0.34
N LYS A 12 -6.74 2.90 -0.88
CA LYS A 12 -6.01 2.54 -2.10
C LYS A 12 -6.96 2.46 -3.28
N LEU A 13 -6.79 3.37 -4.24
CA LEU A 13 -7.56 3.43 -5.47
C LEU A 13 -6.77 2.80 -6.61
N ASP A 14 -7.38 1.82 -7.25
CA ASP A 14 -6.92 1.18 -8.46
C ASP A 14 -7.27 2.07 -9.67
N PRO A 15 -6.28 2.62 -10.39
CA PRO A 15 -6.54 3.49 -11.53
C PRO A 15 -7.14 2.74 -12.73
N ASN A 16 -7.10 1.40 -12.73
CA ASN A 16 -7.77 0.57 -13.73
C ASN A 16 -9.27 0.33 -13.43
N LYS A 17 -9.79 0.88 -12.32
CA LYS A 17 -11.21 0.80 -11.96
C LYS A 17 -11.86 2.17 -11.97
N GLU A 18 -13.11 2.20 -12.42
CA GLU A 18 -13.91 3.43 -12.41
C GLU A 18 -14.41 3.75 -10.98
N ILE A 19 -14.36 5.04 -10.66
CA ILE A 19 -14.99 5.63 -9.48
C ILE A 19 -15.59 6.97 -9.92
N ASP A 20 -16.87 7.19 -9.66
CA ASP A 20 -17.53 8.45 -10.01
C ASP A 20 -17.10 9.61 -9.09
N ASP A 21 -17.43 10.85 -9.45
CA ASP A 21 -17.00 12.04 -8.71
C ASP A 21 -17.63 12.15 -7.31
N GLU A 22 -18.85 11.63 -7.11
CA GLU A 22 -19.55 11.67 -5.82
C GLU A 22 -18.94 10.67 -4.83
N ALA A 23 -18.60 9.47 -5.30
CA ALA A 23 -17.89 8.47 -4.53
C ALA A 23 -16.46 8.94 -4.20
N LEU A 24 -15.75 9.53 -5.17
CA LEU A 24 -14.41 10.06 -4.97
C LEU A 24 -14.39 11.20 -3.96
N LEU A 25 -15.35 12.12 -4.02
CA LEU A 25 -15.53 13.18 -3.03
C LEU A 25 -15.65 12.60 -1.61
N GLN A 26 -16.55 11.63 -1.42
CA GLN A 26 -16.75 11.00 -0.11
C GLN A 26 -15.49 10.29 0.40
N VAL A 27 -14.74 9.63 -0.48
CA VAL A 27 -13.47 8.96 -0.14
C VAL A 27 -12.42 9.99 0.28
N CYS A 28 -12.23 11.05 -0.49
CA CYS A 28 -11.23 12.08 -0.22
C CYS A 28 -11.55 12.95 1.01
N GLU A 29 -12.83 13.19 1.30
CA GLU A 29 -13.28 13.95 2.48
C GLU A 29 -13.62 13.07 3.69
N SER A 30 -13.41 11.74 3.59
CA SER A 30 -13.75 10.78 4.65
C SER A 30 -13.00 10.98 5.97
N GLY A 31 -11.88 11.70 5.92
CA GLY A 31 -10.90 11.79 7.01
C GLY A 31 -9.82 10.71 6.97
N THR A 32 -9.71 9.92 5.89
CA THR A 32 -8.55 9.04 5.63
C THR A 32 -7.24 9.83 5.66
N ASP A 33 -6.13 9.21 6.05
CA ASP A 33 -4.82 9.89 6.14
C ASP A 33 -4.20 10.18 4.77
N ALA A 34 -4.45 9.30 3.80
CA ALA A 34 -4.00 9.48 2.43
C ALA A 34 -4.90 8.73 1.44
N ILE A 35 -4.78 9.14 0.18
CA ILE A 35 -5.21 8.41 -1.00
C ILE A 35 -3.98 7.86 -1.71
N MET A 36 -3.87 6.55 -1.80
CA MET A 36 -2.84 5.85 -2.52
C MET A 36 -3.37 5.41 -3.87
N ILE A 37 -2.78 5.88 -4.97
CA ILE A 37 -3.09 5.41 -6.32
C ILE A 37 -2.11 4.28 -6.64
N GLY A 38 -2.64 3.09 -6.93
CA GLY A 38 -1.81 1.92 -7.23
C GLY A 38 -2.65 0.70 -7.57
N GLY A 39 -2.12 -0.18 -8.41
CA GLY A 39 -2.85 -1.36 -8.92
C GLY A 39 -1.90 -2.40 -9.50
N THR A 40 -2.36 -3.64 -9.64
CA THR A 40 -1.48 -4.73 -10.12
C THR A 40 -1.48 -4.89 -11.63
N ASP A 41 -2.61 -4.64 -12.29
CA ASP A 41 -2.77 -4.87 -13.73
C ASP A 41 -3.54 -3.74 -14.41
N GLY A 42 -3.16 -3.42 -15.65
CA GLY A 42 -3.80 -2.38 -16.45
C GLY A 42 -3.50 -0.94 -15.98
N VAL A 43 -2.46 -0.74 -15.15
CA VAL A 43 -2.02 0.60 -14.76
C VAL A 43 -1.26 1.24 -15.91
N THR A 44 -1.75 2.38 -16.39
CA THR A 44 -1.16 3.17 -17.48
C THR A 44 -0.90 4.60 -17.00
N LEU A 45 0.00 5.33 -17.67
CA LEU A 45 0.21 6.74 -17.37
C LEU A 45 -1.11 7.55 -17.44
N ASP A 46 -1.92 7.29 -18.47
CA ASP A 46 -3.18 8.02 -18.70
C ASP A 46 -4.18 7.83 -17.56
N ASN A 47 -4.37 6.60 -17.08
CA ASN A 47 -5.35 6.36 -16.00
C ASN A 47 -4.85 6.84 -14.63
N VAL A 48 -3.53 6.78 -14.38
CA VAL A 48 -2.89 7.40 -13.22
C VAL A 48 -3.08 8.92 -13.23
N LEU A 49 -2.79 9.59 -14.35
CA LEU A 49 -2.97 11.04 -14.50
C LEU A 49 -4.43 11.45 -14.35
N ALA A 50 -5.36 10.71 -14.97
CA ALA A 50 -6.78 10.98 -14.89
C ALA A 50 -7.27 10.94 -13.44
N LEU A 51 -6.92 9.89 -12.69
CA LEU A 51 -7.32 9.75 -11.29
C LEU A 51 -6.62 10.77 -10.38
N MET A 52 -5.31 10.97 -10.55
CA MET A 52 -4.53 11.95 -9.78
C MET A 52 -5.11 13.36 -9.95
N SER A 53 -5.44 13.79 -11.17
CA SER A 53 -6.01 15.12 -11.42
C SER A 53 -7.34 15.37 -10.70
N ARG A 54 -8.11 14.31 -10.44
CA ARG A 54 -9.38 14.38 -9.69
C ARG A 54 -9.13 14.42 -8.19
N VAL A 55 -8.19 13.62 -7.69
CA VAL A 55 -7.81 13.59 -6.25
C VAL A 55 -7.14 14.89 -5.81
N ARG A 56 -6.30 15.52 -6.66
CA ARG A 56 -5.57 16.75 -6.34
C ARG A 56 -6.46 17.99 -6.10
N ARG A 57 -7.78 17.87 -6.27
CA ARG A 57 -8.76 18.90 -5.90
C ARG A 57 -9.01 18.94 -4.39
N TYR A 58 -8.59 17.92 -3.66
CA TYR A 58 -8.78 17.76 -2.22
C TYR A 58 -7.47 17.95 -1.45
N SER A 59 -7.57 18.22 -0.15
CA SER A 59 -6.41 18.47 0.72
C SER A 59 -5.74 17.21 1.27
N VAL A 60 -6.38 16.05 1.13
CA VAL A 60 -5.83 14.77 1.56
C VAL A 60 -4.56 14.43 0.76
N PRO A 61 -3.48 13.97 1.41
CA PRO A 61 -2.27 13.52 0.72
C PRO A 61 -2.60 12.52 -0.38
N CYS A 62 -2.01 12.73 -1.56
CA CYS A 62 -2.12 11.83 -2.71
C CYS A 62 -0.75 11.22 -2.99
N VAL A 63 -0.64 9.90 -2.87
CA VAL A 63 0.59 9.15 -3.09
C VAL A 63 0.45 8.18 -4.26
N LEU A 64 1.54 7.95 -4.98
CA LEU A 64 1.61 6.95 -6.04
C LEU A 64 2.38 5.74 -5.52
N GLU A 65 1.76 4.57 -5.49
CA GLU A 65 2.47 3.30 -5.35
C GLU A 65 2.91 2.83 -6.73
N VAL A 66 4.23 2.84 -6.97
CA VAL A 66 4.79 2.59 -8.29
C VAL A 66 4.82 1.10 -8.58
N SER A 67 3.92 0.65 -9.46
CA SER A 67 3.81 -0.76 -9.87
C SER A 67 4.55 -1.07 -11.17
N ASN A 68 4.84 -0.05 -11.99
CA ASN A 68 5.66 -0.13 -13.19
C ASN A 68 6.28 1.25 -13.50
N ILE A 69 7.32 1.27 -14.31
CA ILE A 69 8.10 2.49 -14.60
C ILE A 69 7.31 3.41 -15.53
N GLU A 70 6.53 2.85 -16.46
CA GLU A 70 5.82 3.56 -17.53
C GLU A 70 4.69 4.45 -17.03
N SER A 71 4.16 4.18 -15.83
CA SER A 71 3.07 4.94 -15.21
C SER A 71 3.54 6.03 -14.23
N VAL A 72 4.85 6.17 -14.02
CA VAL A 72 5.41 7.18 -13.12
C VAL A 72 5.23 8.57 -13.71
N THR A 73 4.72 9.50 -12.89
CA THR A 73 4.52 10.90 -13.27
C THR A 73 4.74 11.83 -12.07
N PRO A 74 5.26 13.05 -12.28
CA PRO A 74 5.28 14.09 -11.23
C PRO A 74 3.86 14.45 -10.77
N GLY A 75 3.76 15.04 -9.57
CA GLY A 75 2.52 15.65 -9.06
C GLY A 75 1.92 15.01 -7.80
N PHE A 76 2.52 13.91 -7.32
CA PHE A 76 2.16 13.26 -6.06
C PHE A 76 2.94 13.85 -4.89
N ASP A 77 2.42 13.68 -3.68
CA ASP A 77 3.08 14.14 -2.46
C ASP A 77 4.20 13.16 -2.01
N TYR A 78 4.02 11.87 -2.29
CA TYR A 78 5.04 10.82 -2.12
C TYR A 78 4.93 9.74 -3.19
N TYR A 79 6.04 9.05 -3.40
CA TYR A 79 6.17 7.88 -4.27
C TYR A 79 6.56 6.68 -3.44
N PHE A 80 5.63 5.73 -3.34
CA PHE A 80 5.79 4.49 -2.59
C PHE A 80 6.38 3.45 -3.53
N ILE A 81 7.51 2.86 -3.14
CA ILE A 81 8.34 1.98 -3.98
C ILE A 81 8.41 0.59 -3.34
N PRO A 82 7.57 -0.36 -3.78
CA PRO A 82 7.58 -1.73 -3.27
C PRO A 82 8.88 -2.48 -3.61
N THR A 83 9.49 -3.11 -2.61
CA THR A 83 10.44 -4.22 -2.76
C THR A 83 9.78 -5.49 -2.23
N VAL A 84 9.48 -6.44 -3.12
CA VAL A 84 8.73 -7.67 -2.77
C VAL A 84 9.70 -8.69 -2.17
N LEU A 85 9.87 -8.65 -0.85
CA LEU A 85 10.91 -9.38 -0.11
C LEU A 85 10.78 -10.90 -0.26
N ASN A 86 9.56 -11.41 -0.42
CA ASN A 86 9.30 -12.84 -0.62
C ASN A 86 9.13 -13.23 -2.11
N SER A 87 9.58 -12.40 -3.05
CA SER A 87 9.62 -12.75 -4.47
C SER A 87 10.76 -13.71 -4.80
N ASN A 88 10.48 -14.72 -5.62
CA ASN A 88 11.52 -15.56 -6.23
C ASN A 88 12.16 -14.91 -7.48
N ASN A 89 11.64 -13.77 -7.93
CA ASN A 89 12.17 -13.00 -9.04
C ASN A 89 12.87 -11.74 -8.51
N THR A 90 14.19 -11.68 -8.66
CA THR A 90 15.02 -10.56 -8.22
C THR A 90 14.66 -9.22 -8.85
N ASP A 91 13.94 -9.22 -9.97
CA ASP A 91 13.44 -8.00 -10.60
C ASP A 91 12.51 -7.20 -9.66
N TRP A 92 11.66 -7.90 -8.90
CA TRP A 92 10.74 -7.29 -7.93
C TRP A 92 11.37 -6.94 -6.58
N VAL A 93 12.62 -7.37 -6.36
CA VAL A 93 13.41 -7.04 -5.16
C VAL A 93 14.33 -5.85 -5.42
N VAL A 94 14.99 -5.82 -6.57
CA VAL A 94 15.99 -4.77 -6.89
C VAL A 94 16.13 -4.47 -8.38
N GLY A 95 15.85 -5.43 -9.27
CA GLY A 95 16.16 -5.28 -10.69
C GLY A 95 15.42 -4.12 -11.34
N LEU A 96 14.11 -4.00 -11.10
CA LEU A 96 13.29 -2.89 -11.61
C LEU A 96 13.70 -1.54 -11.01
N HIS A 97 14.02 -1.49 -9.71
CA HIS A 97 14.47 -0.25 -9.06
C HIS A 97 15.79 0.24 -9.65
N LYS A 98 16.70 -0.68 -9.97
CA LYS A 98 17.99 -0.37 -10.60
C LYS A 98 17.79 0.18 -12.02
N GLU A 99 16.91 -0.43 -12.83
CA GLU A 99 16.60 0.12 -14.16
C GLU A 99 15.92 1.50 -14.07
N ALA A 100 14.95 1.68 -13.17
CA ALA A 100 14.31 2.97 -12.92
C ALA A 100 15.32 4.04 -12.49
N THR A 101 16.24 3.70 -11.59
CA THR A 101 17.30 4.61 -11.13
C THR A 101 18.28 4.96 -12.25
N LYS A 102 18.61 4.01 -13.12
CA LYS A 102 19.49 4.25 -14.28
C LYS A 102 18.84 5.21 -15.28
N GLU A 103 17.54 5.09 -15.51
CA GLU A 103 16.81 5.89 -16.48
C GLU A 103 16.43 7.27 -15.91
N TYR A 104 15.95 7.33 -14.66
CA TYR A 104 15.33 8.53 -14.07
C TYR A 104 16.06 9.08 -12.84
N GLY A 105 17.11 8.43 -12.34
CA GLY A 105 17.75 8.78 -11.04
C GLY A 105 18.27 10.22 -10.92
N HIS A 106 18.52 10.89 -12.05
CA HIS A 106 18.97 12.28 -12.09
C HIS A 106 17.85 13.32 -11.94
N ILE A 107 16.59 12.92 -12.08
CA ILE A 107 15.41 13.79 -11.92
C ILE A 107 14.54 13.40 -10.71
N ILE A 108 14.81 12.25 -10.09
CA ILE A 108 14.07 11.78 -8.92
C ILE A 108 14.37 12.69 -7.72
N ASN A 109 13.30 13.16 -7.07
CA ASN A 109 13.42 13.71 -5.72
C ASN A 109 13.39 12.55 -4.71
N TRP A 110 14.57 12.19 -4.21
CA TRP A 110 14.73 11.06 -3.28
C TRP A 110 14.07 11.30 -1.92
N ASP A 111 13.84 12.55 -1.52
CA ASP A 111 13.17 12.90 -0.26
C ASP A 111 11.66 12.60 -0.28
N GLU A 112 11.08 12.45 -1.47
CA GLU A 112 9.66 12.11 -1.68
C GLU A 112 9.45 10.61 -1.93
N MET A 113 10.53 9.83 -1.98
CA MET A 113 10.47 8.38 -2.17
C MET A 113 10.44 7.63 -0.84
N ILE A 114 9.50 6.69 -0.71
CA ILE A 114 9.31 5.86 0.47
C ILE A 114 9.35 4.40 0.04
N THR A 115 10.36 3.67 0.48
CA THR A 115 10.50 2.25 0.14
C THR A 115 9.67 1.35 1.05
N GLU A 116 9.05 0.33 0.48
CA GLU A 116 8.16 -0.57 1.22
C GLU A 116 8.63 -2.01 1.13
N GLY A 117 8.92 -2.62 2.29
CA GLY A 117 9.20 -4.05 2.39
C GLY A 117 7.91 -4.85 2.26
N TYR A 118 7.58 -5.31 1.06
CA TYR A 118 6.36 -6.06 0.79
C TYR A 118 6.53 -7.55 1.08
N VAL A 119 5.59 -8.12 1.84
CA VAL A 119 5.41 -9.58 1.97
C VAL A 119 3.99 -9.94 1.56
N ILE A 120 3.87 -10.63 0.43
CA ILE A 120 2.59 -11.05 -0.14
C ILE A 120 2.22 -12.42 0.42
N LEU A 121 1.05 -12.53 1.03
CA LEU A 121 0.62 -13.72 1.78
C LEU A 121 -0.64 -14.39 1.21
N ASN A 122 -1.28 -13.80 0.20
CA ASN A 122 -2.36 -14.45 -0.53
C ASN A 122 -1.87 -15.03 -1.87
N SER A 123 -1.80 -16.36 -1.98
CA SER A 123 -1.39 -17.08 -3.20
C SER A 123 -2.28 -16.82 -4.41
N ASP A 124 -3.56 -16.55 -4.17
CA ASP A 124 -4.57 -16.51 -5.24
C ASP A 124 -4.66 -15.14 -5.92
N CYS A 125 -4.05 -14.12 -5.31
CA CYS A 125 -4.11 -12.75 -5.81
C CYS A 125 -3.23 -12.53 -7.04
N LYS A 126 -3.58 -11.52 -7.85
CA LYS A 126 -2.81 -11.15 -9.05
C LYS A 126 -1.38 -10.75 -8.71
N ALA A 127 -1.17 -10.07 -7.58
CA ALA A 127 0.15 -9.59 -7.15
C ALA A 127 1.12 -10.75 -6.88
N ALA A 128 0.66 -11.82 -6.22
CA ALA A 128 1.48 -13.01 -5.98
C ALA A 128 1.93 -13.67 -7.29
N LYS A 129 1.01 -13.80 -8.26
CA LYS A 129 1.28 -14.39 -9.59
C LYS A 129 2.25 -13.53 -10.41
N LEU A 130 2.03 -12.21 -10.43
CA LEU A 130 2.86 -11.26 -11.18
C LEU A 130 4.29 -11.23 -10.64
N THR A 131 4.43 -11.23 -9.31
CA THR A 131 5.72 -11.06 -8.63
C THR A 131 6.46 -12.38 -8.43
N GLY A 132 5.82 -13.53 -8.64
CA GLY A 132 6.40 -14.84 -8.30
C GLY A 132 6.67 -14.98 -6.79
N ALA A 133 5.80 -14.40 -5.96
CA ALA A 133 5.93 -14.42 -4.51
C ALA A 133 5.77 -15.85 -3.94
N ASN A 134 6.68 -16.25 -3.05
CA ASN A 134 6.50 -17.42 -2.21
C ASN A 134 5.58 -17.06 -1.04
N THR A 135 4.32 -17.46 -1.11
CA THR A 135 3.31 -17.20 -0.08
C THR A 135 3.18 -18.32 0.94
N ASN A 136 3.90 -19.44 0.78
CA ASN A 136 3.90 -20.55 1.74
C ASN A 136 4.86 -20.22 2.89
N LEU A 137 4.51 -19.18 3.66
CA LEU A 137 5.29 -18.64 4.77
C LEU A 137 4.57 -18.93 6.08
N ASN A 138 5.33 -19.36 7.08
CA ASN A 138 4.83 -19.48 8.44
C ASN A 138 5.04 -18.16 9.21
N LEU A 139 4.69 -18.15 10.49
CA LEU A 139 4.84 -16.98 11.35
C LEU A 139 6.30 -16.54 11.51
N GLU A 140 7.21 -17.49 11.71
CA GLU A 140 8.64 -17.22 11.89
C GLU A 140 9.24 -16.59 10.63
N ASP A 141 8.84 -17.06 9.45
CA ASP A 141 9.25 -16.46 8.16
C ASP A 141 8.82 -15.00 8.07
N CYS A 142 7.57 -14.68 8.44
CA CYS A 142 7.05 -13.31 8.38
C CYS A 142 7.78 -12.38 9.37
N ILE A 143 8.04 -12.85 10.59
CA ILE A 143 8.83 -12.13 11.59
C ILE A 143 10.26 -11.91 11.10
N ALA A 144 10.87 -12.91 10.45
CA ALA A 144 12.19 -12.80 9.87
C ALA A 144 12.23 -11.73 8.77
N TYR A 145 11.28 -11.70 7.85
CA TYR A 145 11.18 -10.64 6.83
C TYR A 145 11.00 -9.25 7.45
N ALA A 146 10.16 -9.11 8.46
CA ALA A 146 9.96 -7.85 9.17
C ALA A 146 11.27 -7.38 9.84
N THR A 147 11.98 -8.31 10.50
CA THR A 147 13.27 -8.04 11.13
C THR A 147 14.34 -7.65 10.09
N LEU A 148 14.37 -8.30 8.93
CA LEU A 148 15.26 -7.94 7.82
C LEU A 148 14.96 -6.53 7.30
N ALA A 149 13.68 -6.24 7.05
CA ALA A 149 13.23 -4.94 6.57
C ALA A 149 13.68 -3.81 7.51
N GLU A 150 13.53 -4.01 8.83
CA GLU A 150 13.94 -3.01 9.82
C GLU A 150 15.45 -2.97 10.05
N LYS A 151 16.06 -4.07 10.48
CA LYS A 151 17.42 -4.07 11.04
C LYS A 151 18.51 -4.09 9.97
N MET A 152 18.25 -4.67 8.80
CA MET A 152 19.24 -4.76 7.73
C MET A 152 19.01 -3.70 6.66
N PHE A 153 17.77 -3.50 6.24
CA PHE A 153 17.44 -2.60 5.14
C PHE A 153 16.99 -1.21 5.60
N ASN A 154 16.63 -1.05 6.88
CA ASN A 154 16.11 0.20 7.44
C ASN A 154 14.96 0.78 6.61
N LEU A 155 14.07 -0.10 6.10
CA LEU A 155 12.92 0.32 5.31
C LEU A 155 11.94 1.11 6.18
N PRO A 156 11.38 2.22 5.69
CA PRO A 156 10.42 3.02 6.46
C PRO A 156 9.09 2.29 6.68
N ILE A 157 8.70 1.41 5.75
CA ILE A 157 7.44 0.66 5.78
C ILE A 157 7.72 -0.84 5.57
N PHE A 158 7.02 -1.67 6.35
CA PHE A 158 6.86 -3.10 6.10
C PHE A 158 5.39 -3.38 5.86
N TYR A 159 5.06 -3.90 4.68
CA TYR A 159 3.69 -4.07 4.21
C TYR A 159 3.33 -5.56 4.16
N LEU A 160 2.35 -5.96 4.98
CA LEU A 160 1.69 -7.27 4.90
C LEU A 160 0.53 -7.22 3.91
N GLU A 161 0.68 -7.89 2.77
CA GLU A 161 -0.27 -7.84 1.66
C GLU A 161 -1.06 -9.15 1.52
N TYR A 162 -2.36 -9.06 1.77
CA TYR A 162 -3.35 -10.13 1.71
C TYR A 162 -4.41 -9.89 0.62
N SER A 163 -4.14 -9.03 -0.37
CA SER A 163 -5.06 -8.58 -1.43
C SER A 163 -6.13 -9.61 -1.80
N GLY A 164 -7.40 -9.27 -1.55
CA GLY A 164 -8.55 -10.13 -1.84
C GLY A 164 -8.98 -11.08 -0.73
N THR A 165 -8.21 -11.25 0.35
CA THR A 165 -8.61 -12.04 1.53
C THR A 165 -8.27 -11.33 2.84
N TYR A 166 -8.92 -11.71 3.94
CA TYR A 166 -8.63 -11.18 5.27
C TYR A 166 -7.60 -12.07 5.95
N GLY A 167 -6.45 -11.48 6.28
CA GLY A 167 -5.31 -12.14 6.90
C GLY A 167 -5.49 -12.50 8.38
N ASP A 168 -4.52 -13.24 8.93
CA ASP A 168 -4.50 -13.65 10.33
C ASP A 168 -4.10 -12.49 11.25
N VAL A 169 -5.02 -12.08 12.11
CA VAL A 169 -4.81 -11.00 13.10
C VAL A 169 -3.65 -11.32 14.05
N GLN A 170 -3.48 -12.58 14.44
CA GLN A 170 -2.42 -12.99 15.35
C GLN A 170 -1.05 -12.89 14.68
N LEU A 171 -0.96 -13.17 13.38
CA LEU A 171 0.26 -12.94 12.60
C LEU A 171 0.62 -11.46 12.56
N VAL A 172 -0.34 -10.57 12.25
CA VAL A 172 -0.12 -9.11 12.21
C VAL A 172 0.38 -8.60 13.57
N LYS A 173 -0.22 -9.06 14.67
CA LYS A 173 0.22 -8.73 16.03
C LYS A 173 1.68 -9.11 16.28
N ASN A 174 2.03 -10.38 16.03
CA ASN A 174 3.39 -10.88 16.27
C ASN A 174 4.44 -10.17 15.38
N VAL A 175 4.08 -9.86 14.13
CA VAL A 175 4.94 -9.06 13.24
C VAL A 175 5.14 -7.65 13.80
N LYS A 176 4.09 -6.99 14.31
CA LYS A 176 4.22 -5.67 14.94
C LYS A 176 5.18 -5.68 16.11
N GLU A 177 5.13 -6.72 16.94
CA GLU A 177 6.02 -6.86 18.11
C GLU A 177 7.51 -6.97 17.73
N ALA A 178 7.82 -7.33 16.47
CA ALA A 178 9.19 -7.38 15.95
C ALA A 178 9.68 -6.05 15.35
N LEU A 179 8.81 -5.03 15.23
CA LEU A 179 9.11 -3.74 14.59
C LEU A 179 9.09 -2.60 15.61
N GLU A 180 10.17 -1.81 15.66
CA GLU A 180 10.34 -0.67 16.57
C GLU A 180 10.20 0.69 15.87
N HIS A 181 10.68 0.79 14.64
CA HIS A 181 10.79 2.06 13.89
C HIS A 181 10.10 2.00 12.54
N THR A 182 10.07 0.82 11.94
CA THR A 182 9.40 0.56 10.66
C THR A 182 7.89 0.58 10.87
N GLN A 183 7.16 1.29 10.01
CA GLN A 183 5.70 1.32 10.05
C GLN A 183 5.13 0.02 9.48
N LEU A 184 4.27 -0.65 10.25
CA LEU A 184 3.55 -1.82 9.79
C LEU A 184 2.30 -1.41 9.02
N PHE A 185 2.33 -1.63 7.72
CA PHE A 185 1.16 -1.49 6.85
C PHE A 185 0.48 -2.85 6.69
N TYR A 186 -0.84 -2.84 6.71
CA TYR A 186 -1.65 -4.03 6.45
C TYR A 186 -2.69 -3.74 5.37
N GLY A 187 -2.69 -4.52 4.30
CA GLY A 187 -3.72 -4.47 3.25
C GLY A 187 -4.30 -5.85 2.99
N GLY A 188 -5.63 -5.96 2.95
CA GLY A 188 -6.31 -7.20 2.55
C GLY A 188 -7.64 -7.42 3.26
N GLY A 189 -8.69 -7.69 2.48
CA GLY A 189 -9.97 -8.21 2.99
C GLY A 189 -10.72 -7.35 4.01
N ILE A 190 -10.33 -6.08 4.21
CA ILE A 190 -11.05 -5.13 5.05
C ILE A 190 -12.29 -4.67 4.29
N ASP A 191 -13.45 -5.20 4.68
CA ASP A 191 -14.76 -4.93 4.08
C ASP A 191 -15.79 -4.43 5.10
N SER A 192 -15.36 -4.14 6.33
CA SER A 192 -16.24 -3.76 7.45
C SER A 192 -15.49 -2.97 8.51
N GLU A 193 -16.25 -2.22 9.30
CA GLU A 193 -15.75 -1.48 10.47
C GLU A 193 -15.01 -2.41 11.46
N GLU A 194 -15.56 -3.59 11.72
CA GLU A 194 -15.02 -4.56 12.66
C GLU A 194 -13.63 -5.05 12.23
N LYS A 195 -13.47 -5.45 10.96
CA LYS A 195 -12.19 -5.89 10.42
C LYS A 195 -11.15 -4.76 10.41
N SER A 196 -11.57 -3.55 10.05
CA SER A 196 -10.71 -2.36 10.09
C SER A 196 -10.17 -2.13 11.51
N ARG A 197 -11.06 -2.13 12.51
CA ARG A 197 -10.71 -1.93 13.92
C ARG A 197 -9.78 -3.03 14.45
N LYS A 198 -10.04 -4.29 14.09
CA LYS A 198 -9.21 -5.44 14.49
C LYS A 198 -7.78 -5.35 13.96
N MET A 199 -7.61 -4.98 12.68
CA MET A 199 -6.28 -4.85 12.10
C MET A 199 -5.55 -3.60 12.59
N ALA A 200 -6.25 -2.47 12.72
CA ALA A 200 -5.67 -1.23 13.23
C ALA A 200 -5.26 -1.28 14.71
N ALA A 201 -5.70 -2.30 15.47
CA ALA A 201 -5.20 -2.54 16.82
C ALA A 201 -3.71 -2.97 16.83
N TYR A 202 -3.19 -3.45 15.71
CA TYR A 202 -1.82 -3.99 15.60
C TYR A 202 -1.02 -3.36 14.45
N ALA A 203 -1.62 -3.19 13.28
CA ALA A 203 -1.01 -2.42 12.20
C ALA A 203 -0.95 -0.94 12.57
N ASP A 204 0.14 -0.26 12.18
CA ASP A 204 0.23 1.19 12.33
C ASP A 204 -0.76 1.85 11.37
N THR A 205 -0.78 1.37 10.11
CA THR A 205 -1.68 1.84 9.05
C THR A 205 -2.43 0.68 8.40
N VAL A 206 -3.75 0.79 8.27
CA VAL A 206 -4.54 -0.13 7.44
C VAL A 206 -4.80 0.46 6.06
N VAL A 207 -4.74 -0.39 5.03
CA VAL A 207 -4.97 -0.04 3.64
C VAL A 207 -6.25 -0.70 3.15
N VAL A 208 -7.21 0.13 2.72
CA VAL A 208 -8.55 -0.31 2.29
C VAL A 208 -8.73 0.01 0.82
N GLY A 209 -9.05 -0.99 0.00
CA GLY A 209 -9.16 -0.84 -1.46
C GLY A 209 -10.46 -1.42 -2.03
N ASN A 210 -10.48 -2.74 -2.26
CA ASN A 210 -11.55 -3.41 -3.02
C ASN A 210 -12.99 -3.08 -2.58
N ILE A 211 -13.23 -2.88 -1.28
CA ILE A 211 -14.57 -2.57 -0.75
C ILE A 211 -15.11 -1.23 -1.27
N ILE A 212 -14.25 -0.27 -1.66
CA ILE A 212 -14.67 1.04 -2.21
C ILE A 212 -15.57 0.82 -3.44
N TYR A 213 -15.20 -0.12 -4.30
CA TYR A 213 -15.89 -0.42 -5.56
C TYR A 213 -17.09 -1.38 -5.39
N GLN A 214 -17.23 -2.00 -4.22
CA GLN A 214 -18.27 -3.00 -3.95
C GLN A 214 -19.37 -2.43 -3.06
N ASN A 215 -19.00 -1.68 -2.03
CA ASN A 215 -19.90 -1.07 -1.07
C ASN A 215 -19.22 0.14 -0.41
N LEU A 216 -19.34 1.30 -1.06
CA LEU A 216 -18.78 2.56 -0.58
C LEU A 216 -19.20 2.88 0.87
N LYS A 217 -20.44 2.58 1.25
CA LYS A 217 -20.93 2.87 2.61
C LYS A 217 -20.15 2.10 3.68
N GLU A 218 -19.85 0.83 3.43
CA GLU A 218 -19.01 0.04 4.36
C GLU A 218 -17.55 0.48 4.30
N ALA A 219 -17.04 0.83 3.12
CA ALA A 219 -15.71 1.41 2.98
C ALA A 219 -15.55 2.66 3.85
N LEU A 220 -16.49 3.62 3.80
CA LEU A 220 -16.41 4.84 4.61
C LEU A 220 -16.45 4.60 6.12
N LYS A 221 -17.03 3.48 6.59
CA LYS A 221 -17.00 3.12 8.01
C LYS A 221 -15.61 2.67 8.47
N THR A 222 -14.75 2.17 7.59
CA THR A 222 -13.41 1.71 7.98
C THR A 222 -12.54 2.83 8.52
N VAL A 223 -12.72 4.07 8.01
CA VAL A 223 -12.08 5.28 8.51
C VAL A 223 -12.60 5.62 9.91
N LYS A 224 -13.94 5.66 10.08
CA LYS A 224 -14.60 5.97 11.35
C LYS A 224 -14.26 4.95 12.44
N ALA A 225 -13.99 3.70 12.07
CA ALA A 225 -13.57 2.65 13.00
C ALA A 225 -12.29 3.00 13.79
N ILE A 226 -11.42 3.82 13.19
CA ILE A 226 -10.07 4.08 13.71
C ILE A 226 -9.92 5.53 14.17
N LYS A 227 -10.61 6.46 13.49
CA LYS A 227 -10.48 7.90 13.70
C LYS A 227 -11.69 8.54 14.40
N GLY A 228 -12.75 7.78 14.64
CA GLY A 228 -14.00 8.21 15.28
C GLY A 228 -14.18 7.66 16.68
#